data_AF-A0A9D6L9I8-F1
#
_entry.id   AF-A0A9D6L9I8-F1
#
_cell.length_a   1.000
_cell.length_b   1.000
_cell.length_c   1.000
_cell.angle_alpha   90.00
_cell.angle_beta   90.00
_cell.angle_gamma   90.00
#
_symmetry.space_group_name_H-M   'P 1'
#
loop_
_entity.id
_entity.type
_entity.pdbx_description
1 polymer ?
#
loop_
_entity_poly.entity_id
_entity_poly.type
_entity_poly.pdbx_seq_one_letter_code
_entity_poly.pdbx_strand_id
1 'polypeptide(L)'
;PLPLGGSMVFDYHASRKSQPLEVKVLGRQRVETPAGTFDCVVIEPILKAGGIFKNSGRLVIWLTDDDRRIPVMMKSKVTIGSISCVLTQIRRG
;
A
#
# COMPACT_ATOMS: atom_id res chain seq x y z
N PRO A 1 9.73 -13.83 4.25
CA PRO A 1 8.25 -13.84 4.11
C PRO A 1 7.60 -12.90 5.14
N LEU A 2 6.70 -12.00 4.72
CA LEU A 2 6.02 -11.07 5.64
C LEU A 2 5.11 -11.87 6.60
N PRO A 3 5.22 -11.68 7.94
CA PRO A 3 4.42 -12.40 8.91
C PRO A 3 2.96 -11.94 8.83
N LEU A 4 2.03 -12.89 8.69
CA LEU A 4 0.60 -12.61 8.70
C LEU A 4 0.19 -12.10 10.09
N GLY A 5 -0.55 -10.99 10.14
CA GLY A 5 -1.03 -10.41 11.40
C GLY A 5 0.01 -9.57 12.18
N GLY A 6 1.25 -9.45 11.66
CA GLY A 6 2.29 -8.60 12.25
C GLY A 6 2.29 -7.16 11.72
N SER A 7 3.13 -6.32 12.34
CA SER A 7 3.51 -5.01 11.80
C SER A 7 4.96 -5.04 11.30
N MET A 8 5.24 -4.23 10.28
CA MET A 8 6.59 -4.03 9.75
C MET A 8 6.85 -2.55 9.54
N VAL A 9 8.10 -2.13 9.67
CA VAL A 9 8.49 -0.74 9.43
C VAL A 9 9.17 -0.67 8.08
N PHE A 10 8.65 0.19 7.21
CA PHE A 10 9.30 0.57 5.96
C PHE A 10 9.79 2.00 6.09
N ASP A 11 11.02 2.27 5.66
CA ASP A 11 11.45 3.66 5.48
C ASP A 11 10.79 4.22 4.22
N TYR A 12 10.02 5.29 4.39
CA TYR A 12 9.46 6.04 3.26
C TYR A 12 10.18 7.38 3.14
N HIS A 13 10.53 7.74 1.90
CA HIS A 13 11.19 9.00 1.60
C HIS A 13 10.17 10.03 1.13
N ALA A 14 9.95 11.05 1.93
CA ALA A 14 9.26 12.26 1.50
C ALA A 14 10.01 13.50 1.95
N SER A 15 9.96 14.53 1.10
CA SER A 15 10.44 15.87 1.46
C SER A 15 11.88 15.86 2.03
N ARG A 16 12.79 15.15 1.34
CA ARG A 16 14.21 14.99 1.71
C ARG A 16 14.49 14.32 3.07
N LYS A 17 13.50 13.68 3.68
CA LYS A 17 13.66 12.93 4.94
C LYS A 17 13.11 11.51 4.80
N SER A 18 13.88 10.54 5.27
CA SER A 18 13.37 9.18 5.51
C SER A 18 12.58 9.19 6.81
N GLN A 19 11.36 8.70 6.79
CA GLN A 19 10.58 8.50 8.01
C GLN A 19 10.13 7.04 8.11
N PRO A 20 10.23 6.43 9.30
CA PRO A 20 9.73 5.08 9.49
C PRO A 20 8.21 5.09 9.38
N LEU A 21 7.69 4.33 8.43
CA LEU A 21 6.28 4.06 8.24
C LEU A 21 5.98 2.68 8.80
N GLU A 22 5.29 2.65 9.94
CA GLU A 22 4.73 1.41 10.44
C GLU A 22 3.58 0.98 9.54
N VAL A 23 3.57 -0.28 9.11
CA VAL A 23 2.49 -0.86 8.32
C VAL A 23 2.00 -2.13 8.99
N LYS A 24 0.68 -2.33 8.97
CA LYS A 24 0.05 -3.58 9.39
C LYS A 24 -0.12 -4.48 8.18
N VAL A 25 0.30 -5.73 8.27
CA VAL A 25 0.06 -6.74 7.24
C VAL A 25 -1.33 -7.34 7.47
N LEU A 26 -2.27 -7.02 6.57
CA LEU A 26 -3.65 -7.47 6.66
C LEU A 26 -3.83 -8.90 6.14
N GLY A 27 -3.01 -9.34 5.19
CA GLY A 27 -3.09 -10.69 4.63
C GLY A 27 -2.55 -10.79 3.21
N ARG A 28 -2.89 -11.88 2.53
CA ARG A 28 -2.60 -12.11 1.12
C ARG A 28 -3.88 -12.19 0.31
N GLN A 29 -3.88 -11.64 -0.90
CA GLN A 29 -5.02 -11.66 -1.81
C GLN A 29 -4.53 -11.77 -3.25
N ARG A 30 -5.24 -12.55 -4.06
CA ARG A 30 -5.07 -12.55 -5.51
C ARG A 30 -5.92 -11.43 -6.09
N VAL A 31 -5.30 -10.53 -6.86
CA VAL A 31 -5.95 -9.31 -7.40
C VAL A 31 -5.84 -9.32 -8.91
N GLU A 32 -6.97 -9.08 -9.57
CA GLU A 32 -7.04 -8.90 -11.01
C GLU A 32 -7.11 -7.41 -11.36
N THR A 33 -6.29 -6.99 -12.31
CA THR A 33 -6.26 -5.64 -12.86
C THR A 33 -6.11 -5.68 -14.39
N PRO A 34 -6.28 -4.56 -15.11
CA PRO A 34 -5.99 -4.52 -16.53
C PRO A 34 -4.53 -4.87 -16.89
N ALA A 35 -3.60 -4.74 -15.93
CA ALA A 35 -2.20 -5.12 -16.11
C ALA A 35 -1.93 -6.61 -15.93
N GLY A 36 -2.91 -7.39 -15.47
CA GLY A 36 -2.80 -8.84 -15.22
C GLY A 36 -3.33 -9.26 -13.84
N THR A 37 -3.04 -10.49 -13.47
CA THR A 37 -3.39 -11.06 -12.16
C THR A 37 -2.14 -11.18 -11.30
N PHE A 38 -2.23 -10.73 -10.05
CA PHE A 38 -1.11 -10.67 -9.13
C PHE A 38 -1.47 -11.32 -7.79
N ASP A 39 -0.56 -12.12 -7.25
CA ASP A 39 -0.60 -12.47 -5.83
C ASP A 39 -0.03 -11.30 -5.04
N CYS A 40 -0.81 -10.78 -4.09
CA CYS A 40 -0.50 -9.55 -3.38
C CYS A 40 -0.45 -9.77 -1.88
N VAL A 41 0.43 -9.03 -1.21
CA VAL A 41 0.33 -8.75 0.23
C VAL A 41 -0.42 -7.45 0.43
N VAL A 42 -1.41 -7.50 1.31
CA VAL A 42 -2.27 -6.36 1.64
C VAL A 42 -1.74 -5.71 2.90
N ILE A 43 -1.48 -4.41 2.82
CA ILE A 43 -0.94 -3.62 3.93
C ILE A 43 -1.80 -2.40 4.23
N GLU A 44 -1.77 -1.97 5.49
CA GLU A 44 -2.40 -0.76 5.98
C GLU A 44 -1.35 0.09 6.72
N PRO A 45 -0.90 1.23 6.16
CA PRO A 45 0.04 2.10 6.83
C PRO A 45 -0.60 2.78 8.05
N ILE A 46 0.12 2.77 9.16
CA ILE A 46 -0.22 3.47 10.40
C ILE A 46 0.37 4.87 10.32
N LEU A 47 -0.43 5.81 9.81
CA LEU A 47 -0.02 7.19 9.63
C LEU A 47 -0.05 7.93 10.98
N LYS A 48 1.12 8.32 11.49
CA LYS A 48 1.21 9.21 12.65
C LYS A 48 0.79 10.62 12.24
N ALA A 49 -0.12 11.23 13.02
CA ALA A 49 -0.64 12.57 12.75
C ALA A 49 0.51 13.60 12.65
N GLY A 50 0.66 14.28 11.51
CA GLY A 50 1.67 15.34 11.35
C GLY A 50 2.16 15.63 9.93
N GLY A 51 2.04 14.69 8.98
CA GLY A 51 2.55 14.83 7.61
C GLY A 51 1.51 15.21 6.54
N ILE A 52 1.83 14.92 5.26
CA ILE A 52 1.00 15.14 4.04
C ILE A 52 -0.41 14.52 4.11
N PHE A 53 -0.66 13.67 5.12
CA PHE A 53 -1.89 12.92 5.34
C PHE A 53 -2.65 13.36 6.60
N LYS A 54 -2.52 14.64 7.00
CA LYS A 54 -3.20 15.24 8.18
C LYS A 54 -4.73 15.10 8.15
N ASN A 55 -5.31 14.89 6.98
CA ASN A 55 -6.60 14.23 6.77
C ASN A 55 -6.27 13.07 5.82
N SER A 56 -6.71 11.82 5.98
CA SER A 56 -8.03 11.41 5.50
C SER A 56 -8.09 9.87 5.50
N GLY A 57 -8.62 9.28 6.58
CA GLY A 57 -9.13 7.90 6.64
C GLY A 57 -8.22 6.73 6.26
N ARG A 58 -8.85 5.54 6.16
CA ARG A 58 -8.20 4.23 6.06
C ARG A 58 -7.62 4.00 4.67
N LEU A 59 -6.29 3.89 4.55
CA LEU A 59 -5.59 3.54 3.32
C LEU A 59 -5.20 2.05 3.34
N VAL A 60 -5.55 1.33 2.28
CA VAL A 60 -5.14 -0.06 2.06
C VAL A 60 -4.39 -0.14 0.74
N ILE A 61 -3.26 -0.82 0.74
CA ILE A 61 -2.38 -0.97 -0.42
C ILE A 61 -2.15 -2.45 -0.67
N TRP A 62 -2.27 -2.87 -1.93
CA TRP A 62 -1.92 -4.20 -2.41
C TRP A 62 -0.59 -4.10 -3.14
N LEU A 63 0.42 -4.76 -2.60
CA LEU A 63 1.75 -4.88 -3.19
C LEU A 63 1.94 -6.29 -3.72
N THR A 64 2.64 -6.48 -4.84
CA THR A 64 3.01 -7.83 -5.31
C THR A 64 3.71 -8.62 -4.20
N ASP A 65 3.41 -9.92 -4.09
CA ASP A 65 4.10 -10.83 -3.18
C ASP A 65 5.40 -11.36 -3.77
N ASP A 66 6.24 -10.45 -4.25
CA ASP A 66 7.59 -10.70 -4.75
C ASP A 66 8.59 -9.72 -4.10
N ASP A 67 9.87 -9.82 -4.45
CA ASP A 67 10.91 -8.94 -3.90
C ASP A 67 10.77 -7.48 -4.34
N ARG A 68 10.03 -7.23 -5.42
CA ARG A 68 9.85 -5.88 -5.98
C ARG A 68 8.75 -5.09 -5.29
N ARG A 69 7.78 -5.78 -4.67
CA ARG A 69 6.69 -5.17 -3.89
C ARG A 69 5.99 -4.04 -4.64
N ILE A 70 5.67 -4.27 -5.92
CA ILE A 70 5.08 -3.27 -6.82
C ILE A 70 3.64 -2.98 -6.37
N PRO A 71 3.22 -1.71 -6.25
CA PRO A 71 1.82 -1.37 -5.98
C PRO A 71 0.89 -1.80 -7.13
N VAL A 72 -0.03 -2.71 -6.84
CA VAL A 72 -1.05 -3.23 -7.77
C VAL A 72 -2.37 -2.49 -7.62
N MET A 73 -2.74 -2.14 -6.39
CA MET A 73 -3.97 -1.41 -6.08
C MET A 73 -3.79 -0.58 -4.81
N MET A 74 -4.49 0.54 -4.73
CA MET A 74 -4.66 1.29 -3.49
C MET A 74 -6.11 1.70 -3.32
N LYS A 75 -6.60 1.68 -2.08
CA LYS A 75 -7.94 2.16 -1.75
C LYS A 75 -7.88 3.00 -0.48
N SER A 76 -8.31 4.25 -0.59
CA SER A 76 -8.45 5.16 0.55
C SER A 76 -9.93 5.44 0.82
N LYS A 77 -10.37 5.25 2.06
CA LYS A 77 -11.68 5.70 2.52
C LYS A 77 -11.56 7.14 3.02
N VAL A 78 -12.35 8.04 2.46
CA VAL A 78 -12.43 9.45 2.88
C VAL A 78 -13.85 9.73 3.38
N THR A 79 -14.06 10.85 4.08
CA THR A 79 -15.36 11.17 4.70
C THR A 79 -16.53 11.13 3.71
N ILE A 80 -16.30 11.50 2.45
CA ILE A 80 -17.32 11.60 1.40
C ILE A 80 -17.32 10.42 0.41
N GLY A 81 -16.58 9.34 0.69
CA GLY A 81 -16.55 8.16 -0.18
C GLY A 81 -15.24 7.39 -0.17
N SER A 82 -14.77 6.99 -1.35
CA SER A 82 -13.48 6.31 -1.50
C SER A 82 -12.78 6.66 -2.78
N ILE A 83 -11.45 6.76 -2.71
CA ILE A 83 -10.56 6.86 -3.86
C ILE A 83 -9.92 5.49 -4.08
N SER A 84 -9.95 5.00 -5.31
CA SER A 84 -9.29 3.73 -5.68
C SER A 84 -8.34 3.97 -6.85
N CYS A 85 -7.13 3.42 -6.75
CA CYS A 85 -6.14 3.40 -7.82
C CYS A 85 -5.87 1.93 -8.18
N VAL A 86 -5.89 1.60 -9.47
CA VAL A 86 -5.72 0.24 -9.97
C VAL A 86 -4.61 0.27 -11.04
N LEU A 87 -3.68 -0.69 -10.97
CA LEU A 87 -2.59 -0.80 -11.93
C LEU A 87 -3.13 -1.21 -13.31
N THR A 88 -2.99 -0.32 -14.28
CA THR A 88 -3.51 -0.54 -15.65
C THR A 88 -2.48 -1.13 -16.60
N GLN A 89 -1.21 -0.76 -16.46
CA GLN A 89 -0.14 -1.26 -17.32
C GLN A 89 1.22 -1.23 -16.60
N ILE A 90 2.05 -2.24 -16.85
CA ILE A 90 3.48 -2.25 -16.49
C ILE A 90 4.28 -2.16 -17.79
N ARG A 91 5.20 -1.20 -17.88
CA ARG A 91 6.20 -1.13 -18.96
C ARG A 91 7.56 -1.48 -18.38
N ARG A 92 8.21 -2.51 -18.93
CA ARG A 92 9.62 -2.82 -18.64
C ARG A 92 10.45 -2.10 -19.69
N GLY A 93 11.30 -1.19 -19.23
CA GLY A 93 12.35 -0.58 -20.06
C GLY A 93 13.48 -1.57 -20.32
#